data_AF-A0A838RFZ4-F1
#
_entry.id   AF-A0A838RFZ4-F1
#
_cell.length_a   1.000
_cell.length_b   1.000
_cell.length_c   1.000
_cell.angle_alpha   90.00
_cell.angle_beta   90.00
_cell.angle_gamma   90.00
#
_symmetry.space_group_name_H-M   'P 1'
#
loop_
_entity.id
_entity.type
_entity.pdbx_description
1 polymer ?
#
loop_
_entity_poly.entity_id
_entity_poly.type
_entity_poly.pdbx_seq_one_letter_code
_entity_poly.pdbx_strand_id
1 'polypeptide(L)' 'FDMQRHYRPAVNVVQRPTRAGGTGYLLTGHHELMIPLLVWGVLEVEGRRS' A
#
# COMPACT_ATOMS: atom_id res chain seq x y z
N PHE A 1 -10.74 10.49 -5.78
CA PHE A 1 -11.09 11.82 -6.32
C PHE A 1 -10.45 12.95 -5.52
N ASP A 2 -10.26 12.85 -4.20
CA ASP A 2 -9.46 13.84 -3.43
C ASP A 2 -8.06 13.32 -3.01
N MET A 3 -7.81 12.00 -3.08
CA MET A 3 -6.50 11.39 -2.73
C MET A 3 -5.91 11.90 -1.41
N GLN A 4 -6.79 12.29 -0.49
CA GLN A 4 -6.39 12.72 0.84
C GLN A 4 -6.37 11.54 1.79
N ARG A 5 -5.46 11.63 2.76
CA ARG A 5 -5.38 10.63 3.82
C ARG A 5 -6.52 10.86 4.80
N HIS A 6 -7.32 9.82 5.01
CA HIS A 6 -8.39 9.85 6.00
C HIS A 6 -7.92 9.22 7.31
N TYR A 7 -8.15 9.91 8.43
CA TYR A 7 -7.73 9.48 9.77
C TYR A 7 -8.29 8.09 10.13
N ARG A 8 -9.61 7.85 9.94
CA ARG A 8 -10.24 6.60 10.39
C ARG A 8 -9.68 5.36 9.67
N PRO A 9 -9.57 5.34 8.33
CA PRO A 9 -8.89 4.25 7.63
C PRO A 9 -7.43 4.08 8.06
N ALA A 10 -6.67 5.19 8.19
CA ALA A 10 -5.28 5.13 8.63
C ALA A 10 -5.14 4.49 10.03
N VAL A 11 -6.02 4.83 10.97
CA VAL A 11 -5.96 4.27 12.33
C VAL A 11 -6.53 2.86 12.40
N ASN A 12 -7.70 2.61 11.81
CA ASN A 12 -8.43 1.36 12.03
C ASN A 12 -7.94 0.20 11.14
N VAL A 13 -7.38 0.49 9.97
CA VAL A 13 -6.96 -0.53 9.00
C VAL A 13 -5.44 -0.66 8.95
N VAL A 14 -4.71 0.45 9.13
CA VAL A 14 -3.25 0.44 9.02
C VAL A 14 -2.62 0.30 10.40
N GLN A 15 -2.83 1.27 11.30
CA GLN A 15 -2.08 1.34 12.57
C GLN A 15 -2.56 0.36 13.64
N ARG A 16 -3.87 0.27 13.89
CA ARG A 16 -4.44 -0.58 14.96
C ARG A 16 -4.17 -2.07 14.70
N PRO A 17 -4.39 -2.61 13.47
CA PRO A 17 -4.12 -4.03 13.20
C PRO A 17 -2.65 -4.40 13.25
N THR A 18 -1.74 -3.49 12.87
CA THR A 18 -0.29 -3.76 12.84
C THR A 18 0.41 -3.49 14.18
N ARG A 19 -0.32 -3.02 15.20
CA ARG A 19 0.23 -2.71 16.53
C ARG A 19 0.73 -3.94 17.29
N ALA A 20 0.18 -5.12 17.00
CA ALA A 20 0.59 -6.39 17.59
C ALA A 20 1.73 -7.08 16.81
N GLY A 21 2.19 -6.48 15.72
CA GLY A 21 3.18 -7.04 14.80
C GLY A 21 2.78 -6.84 13.33
N GLY A 22 3.77 -6.83 12.45
CA GLY A 22 3.60 -6.58 11.01
C GLY A 22 3.78 -5.12 10.59
N THR A 23 3.80 -4.89 9.28
CA THR A 23 4.01 -3.55 8.69
C THR A 23 2.76 -3.11 7.95
N GLY A 24 2.20 -1.98 8.36
CA GLY A 24 1.06 -1.36 7.67
C GLY A 24 1.52 -0.46 6.53
N TYR A 25 0.90 -0.62 5.36
CA TYR A 25 1.15 0.25 4.20
C TYR A 25 -0.11 1.02 3.84
N LEU A 26 0.05 2.31 3.56
CA LEU A 26 -1.01 3.18 3.06
C LEU A 26 -0.55 3.80 1.75
N LEU A 27 -1.21 3.45 0.66
CA LEU A 27 -0.95 4.00 -0.67
C LEU A 27 -1.95 5.12 -0.95
N THR A 28 -1.46 6.25 -1.43
CA THR A 28 -2.27 7.44 -1.71
C THR A 28 -1.81 8.04 -3.02
N GLY A 29 -2.71 8.12 -3.99
CA GLY A 29 -2.41 8.61 -5.34
C GLY A 29 -3.45 8.13 -6.36
N HIS A 30 -3.17 8.40 -7.64
CA HIS A 30 -3.99 7.94 -8.76
C HIS A 30 -3.90 6.42 -8.87
N HIS A 31 -4.87 5.70 -8.31
CA HIS A 31 -4.85 4.24 -8.24
C HIS A 31 -4.74 3.57 -9.61
N GLU A 32 -5.28 4.22 -10.66
CA GLU A 32 -5.13 3.79 -12.06
C GLU A 32 -3.66 3.70 -12.51
N LEU A 33 -2.79 4.56 -11.99
CA LEU A 33 -1.34 4.50 -12.24
C LEU A 33 -0.62 3.64 -11.20
N MET A 34 -1.00 3.74 -9.92
CA MET A 34 -0.29 3.05 -8.85
C MET A 34 -0.43 1.53 -8.93
N ILE A 35 -1.60 1.01 -9.32
CA ILE A 35 -1.83 -0.44 -9.35
C ILE A 35 -0.94 -1.12 -10.42
N PRO A 36 -0.91 -0.67 -11.69
CA PRO A 36 -0.03 -1.25 -12.69
C PRO A 36 1.45 -1.17 -12.32
N LEU A 37 1.90 -0.02 -11.78
CA LEU A 37 3.29 0.17 -11.38
C LEU A 37 3.69 -0.73 -10.20
N LEU A 38 2.80 -0.89 -9.22
CA LEU A 38 3.03 -1.79 -8.09
C LEU A 38 3.14 -3.25 -8.54
N VAL A 39 2.23 -3.69 -9.41
CA VAL A 39 2.26 -5.05 -9.98
C VAL A 39 3.57 -5.29 -10.72
N TRP A 40 3.97 -4.37 -11.59
CA TRP A 40 5.19 -4.50 -12.37
C TRP A 40 6.44 -4.58 -11.47
N GLY A 41 6.55 -3.70 -10.46
CA GLY A 41 7.67 -3.70 -9.54
C GLY A 41 7.78 -4.98 -8.71
N VAL A 42 6.65 -5.56 -8.29
CA VAL A 42 6.65 -6.86 -7.58
C VAL A 42 7.13 -7.99 -8.50
N LEU A 43 6.64 -8.03 -9.74
CA LEU A 43 7.07 -9.05 -10.72
C LEU A 43 8.56 -8.91 -11.06
N GLU A 44 9.06 -7.69 -11.20
CA GLU A 44 10.48 -7.44 -11.44
C GLU A 44 11.35 -7.94 -10.28
N VAL A 45 10.97 -7.61 -9.04
CA VAL A 45 11.72 -8.05 -7.84
C VAL A 45 11.69 -9.55 -7.70
N GLU A 46 10.55 -10.20 -7.96
CA GLU A 46 10.43 -11.66 -7.88
C GLU A 46 11.26 -12.35 -8.97
N GLY A 47 11.24 -11.84 -10.20
CA GLY A 47 12.04 -12.37 -11.30
C GLY A 47 13.56 -12.24 -11.10
N ARG A 48 14.02 -11.28 -10.28
CA ARG A 48 15.44 -11.15 -9.89
C ARG A 48 15.87 -12.13 -8.79
N ARG A 49 14.92 -12.74 -8.07
CA ARG A 49 15.15 -13.66 -6.96
C ARG A 49 15.22 -15.13 -7.41
N SER A 50 14.67 -15.46 -8.59
CA SER A 50 14.73 -16.77 -9.23
C SER A 50 15.92 -16.91 -10.18
#